data_AF-A0A9R1B4C3-F1
#
_entry.id   AF-A0A9R1B4C3-F1
#
_cell.length_a   1.000
_cell.length_b   1.000
_cell.length_c   1.000
_cell.angle_alpha   90.00
_cell.angle_beta   90.00
_cell.angle_gamma   90.00
#
_symmetry.space_group_name_H-M   'P 1'
#
loop_
_entity.id
_entity.type
_entity.pdbx_description
1 polymer ?
#
loop_
_entity_poly.entity_id
_entity_poly.type
_entity_poly.pdbx_seq_one_letter_code
_entity_poly.pdbx_strand_id
1 'polypeptide(L)'
;MEAKGGCLDDIVKEARRRRREKARRREEEAERKHFTYRIEEMEESEEYDTVTKQLPRPSIIKYHDFLEKLWGWDRLLHKGNNVLWSDYSAYLEEYHRRNVAVVRRLAALSEACLVKEEQLVSEWKKIWMKSWEEMVLPMRKSIVLSCLIHQRARSVIVRAYLGAVLDGASRFRKSTLRDDVSGAALLCIAKEDDLTCELLRRGTDPTDDYLVDQGIEIRMCALCLMNRHTSVNFVAATAAMLGMAREAEMMCAWMSKNNKPIDFYDDLIPDEIMDSRRIRYYTFNFMIEILEESSVVAAVGHKIDREEPPNRNGAGGDGDGIPADGAANSTGGGTNSDALNSQSKKNIEGGEKSKRKEESLLEKLWGWERLLPLHGSVKWSDYRSYLEEYHDDSQISTCAEMCAAVVRFCLEMEEELQSKWKIRVRLSTADTLPVSTIIQSSLIKKFALSICGRGGEIGVPSAVAFVCIAKEAELMCELLNHGAKPSDDIVQQSSVIRVCALGLVNHLRGHQPAALVAAMVGMANEATKMCDWMKRESKLVTFSLSGPCELEECRLIRIKALDVMTSILHEHSFPSSKMRNDAMAYE
;
A
#
# COMPACT_ATOMS: atom_id res chain seq x y z
N MET A 1 64.54 16.87 11.33
CA MET A 1 64.07 16.80 12.72
C MET A 1 62.58 16.50 12.70
N GLU A 2 62.16 15.38 12.08
CA GLU A 2 60.74 15.01 11.88
C GLU A 2 60.60 13.47 11.86
N ALA A 3 60.83 12.82 13.00
CA ALA A 3 60.65 11.36 13.09
C ALA A 3 60.15 10.87 14.47
N LYS A 4 59.62 11.76 15.32
CA LYS A 4 59.13 11.39 16.68
C LYS A 4 57.65 11.67 16.95
N GLY A 5 56.89 12.17 15.95
CA GLY A 5 55.46 12.48 16.11
C GLY A 5 54.53 11.27 16.09
N GLY A 6 54.83 10.21 15.32
CA GLY A 6 53.91 9.07 15.14
C GLY A 6 53.76 8.14 16.36
N CYS A 7 54.83 7.98 17.16
CA CYS A 7 54.85 7.00 18.26
C CYS A 7 53.95 7.39 19.44
N LEU A 8 53.83 8.68 19.76
CA LEU A 8 53.00 9.14 20.88
C LEU A 8 51.50 9.07 20.57
N ASP A 9 51.11 9.41 19.33
CA ASP A 9 49.71 9.35 18.89
C ASP A 9 49.19 7.91 18.86
N ASP A 10 50.02 6.95 18.47
CA ASP A 10 49.65 5.53 18.46
C ASP A 10 49.51 4.95 19.87
N ILE A 11 50.36 5.38 20.82
CA ILE A 11 50.23 5.02 22.24
C ILE A 11 48.94 5.60 22.83
N VAL A 12 48.59 6.85 22.50
CA VAL A 12 47.35 7.50 22.97
C VAL A 12 46.11 6.82 22.38
N LYS A 13 46.13 6.46 21.09
CA LYS A 13 45.06 5.70 20.44
C LYS A 13 44.86 4.34 21.08
N GLU A 14 45.94 3.61 21.36
CA GLU A 14 45.89 2.30 22.00
C GLU A 14 45.39 2.39 23.46
N ALA A 15 45.83 3.40 24.21
CA ALA A 15 45.34 3.64 25.57
C ALA A 15 43.84 3.99 25.57
N ARG A 16 43.36 4.78 24.61
CA ARG A 16 41.92 5.06 24.43
C ARG A 16 41.15 3.80 24.06
N ARG A 17 41.69 2.95 23.18
CA ARG A 17 41.09 1.66 22.80
C ARG A 17 40.93 0.74 24.01
N ARG A 18 41.99 0.57 24.81
CA ARG A 18 41.95 -0.25 26.03
C ARG A 18 40.98 0.28 27.09
N ARG A 19 40.88 1.61 27.25
CA ARG A 19 39.89 2.22 28.17
C ARG A 19 38.46 1.94 27.71
N ARG A 20 38.18 2.09 26.40
CA ARG A 20 36.87 1.77 25.81
C ARG A 20 36.53 0.29 25.98
N GLU A 21 37.48 -0.61 25.73
CA GLU A 21 37.26 -2.05 25.90
C GLU A 21 36.99 -2.44 27.36
N LYS A 22 37.74 -1.85 28.30
CA LYS A 22 37.50 -2.07 29.74
C LYS A 22 36.15 -1.52 30.20
N ALA A 23 35.72 -0.38 29.67
CA ALA A 23 34.39 0.16 29.94
C ALA A 23 33.30 -0.77 29.40
N ARG A 24 33.43 -1.23 28.15
CA ARG A 24 32.49 -2.17 27.51
C ARG A 24 32.33 -3.46 28.30
N ARG A 25 33.44 -4.07 28.77
CA ARG A 25 33.38 -5.30 29.59
C ARG A 25 32.64 -5.08 30.92
N ARG A 26 32.82 -3.92 31.56
CA ARG A 26 32.10 -3.59 32.81
C ARG A 26 30.61 -3.41 32.58
N GLU A 27 30.23 -2.81 31.46
CA GLU A 27 28.84 -2.63 31.05
C GLU A 27 28.18 -3.99 30.74
N GLU A 28 28.84 -4.84 29.95
CA GLU A 28 28.39 -6.21 29.67
C GLU A 28 28.21 -7.02 30.97
N GLU A 29 29.15 -6.93 31.91
CA GLU A 29 29.04 -7.62 33.21
C GLU A 29 27.88 -7.09 34.06
N ALA A 30 27.65 -5.77 34.06
CA ALA A 30 26.53 -5.16 34.76
C ALA A 30 25.18 -5.55 34.14
N GLU A 31 25.08 -5.59 32.81
CA GLU A 31 23.89 -6.08 32.10
C GLU A 31 23.59 -7.55 32.42
N ARG A 32 24.61 -8.41 32.38
CA ARG A 32 24.44 -9.83 32.73
C ARG A 32 23.97 -10.00 34.17
N LYS A 33 24.55 -9.27 35.13
CA LYS A 33 24.10 -9.27 36.53
C LYS A 33 22.65 -8.83 36.68
N HIS A 34 22.23 -7.80 35.92
CA HIS A 34 20.84 -7.36 35.92
C HIS A 34 19.88 -8.45 35.43
N PHE A 35 20.22 -9.17 34.36
CA PHE A 35 19.39 -10.27 33.87
C PHE A 35 19.39 -11.49 34.80
N THR A 36 20.51 -11.82 35.43
CA THR A 36 20.56 -12.86 36.47
C THR A 36 19.61 -12.54 37.63
N TYR A 37 19.69 -11.32 38.18
CA TYR A 37 18.81 -10.88 39.26
C TYR A 37 17.32 -10.97 38.89
N ARG A 38 16.98 -10.59 37.65
CA ARG A 38 15.60 -10.69 37.16
C ARG A 38 15.10 -12.13 37.03
N ILE A 39 15.99 -13.07 36.68
CA ILE A 39 15.63 -14.50 36.64
C ILE A 39 15.37 -15.00 38.05
N GLU A 40 16.24 -14.66 39.00
CA GLU A 40 16.07 -15.04 40.40
C GLU A 40 14.74 -14.50 40.97
N GLU A 41 14.42 -13.23 40.71
CA GLU A 41 13.13 -12.62 41.10
C GLU A 41 11.91 -13.33 40.46
N MET A 42 12.05 -13.75 39.20
CA MET A 42 11.00 -14.50 38.51
C MET A 42 10.83 -15.89 39.08
N GLU A 43 11.92 -16.63 39.34
CA GLU A 43 11.91 -17.96 39.95
C GLU A 43 11.33 -17.92 41.38
N GLU A 44 11.63 -16.88 42.16
CA GLU A 44 11.04 -16.66 43.49
C GLU A 44 9.55 -16.33 43.44
N SER A 45 9.07 -15.62 42.40
CA SER A 45 7.66 -15.26 42.25
C SER A 45 6.81 -16.36 41.61
N GLU A 46 7.42 -17.27 40.83
CA GLU A 46 6.78 -18.50 40.33
C GLU A 46 6.35 -19.40 41.49
N GLU A 47 7.06 -19.35 42.62
CA GLU A 47 6.69 -20.05 43.87
C GLU A 47 5.35 -19.56 44.45
N TYR A 48 4.92 -18.32 44.13
CA TYR A 48 3.69 -17.70 44.64
C TYR A 48 2.56 -17.55 43.60
N ASP A 49 2.70 -18.16 42.41
CA ASP A 49 1.68 -18.23 41.35
C ASP A 49 1.22 -16.84 40.81
N THR A 50 2.08 -15.81 40.93
CA THR A 50 1.78 -14.42 40.52
C THR A 50 2.61 -13.92 39.33
N VAL A 51 3.21 -14.81 38.52
CA VAL A 51 4.17 -14.37 37.50
C VAL A 51 3.51 -13.95 36.20
N THR A 52 3.54 -12.64 35.95
CA THR A 52 3.36 -12.06 34.61
C THR A 52 4.74 -11.80 33.99
N LYS A 53 5.01 -12.37 32.81
CA LYS A 53 6.28 -12.14 32.10
C LYS A 53 6.32 -10.73 31.53
N GLN A 54 6.89 -9.79 32.27
CA GLN A 54 7.09 -8.41 31.80
C GLN A 54 8.12 -8.34 30.67
N LEU A 55 7.91 -7.44 29.71
CA LEU A 55 8.84 -7.18 28.62
C LEU A 55 10.28 -6.91 29.12
N PRO A 56 11.28 -7.71 28.69
CA PRO A 56 12.67 -7.48 29.06
C PRO A 56 13.29 -6.31 28.31
N ARG A 57 14.42 -5.82 28.82
CA ARG A 57 15.21 -4.81 28.11
C ARG A 57 15.71 -5.38 26.78
N PRO A 58 15.58 -4.66 25.64
CA PRO A 58 15.99 -5.18 24.33
C PRO A 58 17.46 -5.58 24.22
N SER A 59 18.35 -5.10 25.09
CA SER A 59 19.76 -5.54 25.08
C SER A 59 19.95 -7.01 25.46
N ILE A 60 18.93 -7.68 26.03
CA ILE A 60 18.94 -9.10 26.35
C ILE A 60 19.22 -9.99 25.14
N ILE A 61 18.91 -9.54 23.92
CA ILE A 61 19.09 -10.33 22.70
C ILE A 61 20.57 -10.70 22.43
N LYS A 62 21.52 -9.99 23.06
CA LYS A 62 22.95 -10.33 22.99
C LYS A 62 23.28 -11.61 23.76
N TYR A 63 22.37 -12.05 24.64
CA TYR A 63 22.55 -13.15 25.57
C TYR A 63 21.39 -14.14 25.43
N HIS A 64 21.50 -15.03 24.42
CA HIS A 64 20.44 -15.99 24.07
C HIS A 64 20.03 -16.90 25.23
N ASP A 65 20.96 -17.23 26.12
CA ASP A 65 20.75 -18.01 27.35
C ASP A 65 19.79 -17.30 28.32
N PHE A 66 19.98 -16.00 28.54
CA PHE A 66 19.08 -15.21 29.39
C PHE A 66 17.74 -14.95 28.71
N LEU A 67 17.76 -14.70 27.39
CA LEU A 67 16.54 -14.52 26.61
C LEU A 67 15.62 -15.74 26.67
N GLU A 68 16.18 -16.94 26.49
CA GLU A 68 15.42 -18.20 26.50
C GLU A 68 14.72 -18.44 27.84
N LYS A 69 15.33 -18.02 28.95
CA LYS A 69 14.75 -18.12 30.30
C LYS A 69 13.71 -17.03 30.59
N LEU A 70 14.06 -15.76 30.36
CA LEU A 70 13.21 -14.61 30.77
C LEU A 70 12.03 -14.37 29.84
N TRP A 71 12.16 -14.67 28.56
CA TRP A 71 11.18 -14.29 27.54
C TRP A 71 10.78 -15.46 26.65
N GLY A 72 11.73 -16.35 26.35
CA GLY A 72 11.57 -17.43 25.40
C GLY A 72 11.66 -16.93 23.96
N TRP A 73 11.23 -17.80 23.04
CA TRP A 73 11.32 -17.58 21.59
C TRP A 73 9.96 -17.56 20.89
N ASP A 74 8.87 -17.55 21.66
CA ASP A 74 7.50 -17.52 21.13
C ASP A 74 7.11 -16.10 20.68
N ARG A 75 7.54 -15.09 21.43
CA ARG A 75 7.24 -13.67 21.17
C ARG A 75 8.46 -12.92 20.67
N LEU A 76 8.25 -12.00 19.74
CA LEU A 76 9.32 -11.20 19.17
C LEU A 76 9.63 -9.98 20.06
N LEU A 77 10.89 -9.77 20.44
CA LEU A 77 11.35 -8.50 21.01
C LEU A 77 11.59 -7.45 19.92
N HIS A 78 11.15 -6.22 20.19
CA HIS A 78 11.43 -5.07 19.33
C HIS A 78 12.90 -4.63 19.41
N LYS A 79 13.37 -3.96 18.35
CA LYS A 79 14.71 -3.37 18.33
C LYS A 79 14.78 -2.18 19.29
N GLY A 80 15.59 -2.27 20.34
CA GLY A 80 15.89 -1.13 21.20
C GLY A 80 16.81 -0.11 20.52
N ASN A 81 16.70 1.17 20.90
CA ASN A 81 17.52 2.26 20.36
C ASN A 81 19.03 2.02 20.55
N ASN A 82 19.42 1.36 21.65
CA ASN A 82 20.82 1.10 21.99
C ASN A 82 21.34 -0.25 21.47
N VAL A 83 20.54 -0.95 20.67
CA VAL A 83 20.89 -2.25 20.10
C VAL A 83 21.47 -2.08 18.70
N LEU A 84 22.66 -2.64 18.47
CA LEU A 84 23.30 -2.65 17.15
C LEU A 84 22.49 -3.50 16.18
N TRP A 85 22.45 -3.08 14.91
CA TRP A 85 21.76 -3.84 13.86
C TRP A 85 22.29 -5.27 13.73
N SER A 86 23.61 -5.48 13.86
CA SER A 86 24.23 -6.81 13.81
C SER A 86 23.71 -7.77 14.87
N ASP A 87 23.51 -7.26 16.09
CA ASP A 87 23.01 -8.08 17.20
C ASP A 87 21.53 -8.40 16.99
N TYR A 88 20.76 -7.40 16.53
CA TYR A 88 19.34 -7.60 16.24
C TYR A 88 19.11 -8.51 15.03
N SER A 89 19.92 -8.41 13.98
CA SER A 89 19.82 -9.29 12.81
C SER A 89 20.11 -10.74 13.18
N ALA A 90 21.13 -10.98 14.02
CA ALA A 90 21.44 -12.33 14.52
C ALA A 90 20.30 -12.90 15.38
N TYR A 91 19.68 -12.06 16.22
CA TYR A 91 18.48 -12.43 16.97
C TYR A 91 17.30 -12.79 16.06
N LEU A 92 17.04 -12.01 15.00
CA LEU A 92 15.98 -12.31 14.03
C LEU A 92 16.23 -13.59 13.25
N GLU A 93 17.49 -13.89 12.91
CA GLU A 93 17.88 -15.16 12.27
C GLU A 93 17.58 -16.35 13.17
N GLU A 94 17.93 -16.26 14.45
CA GLU A 94 17.65 -17.32 15.42
C GLU A 94 16.15 -17.47 15.70
N TYR A 95 15.43 -16.35 15.85
CA TYR A 95 13.97 -16.35 16.00
C TYR A 95 13.28 -16.98 14.79
N HIS A 96 13.70 -16.61 13.57
CA HIS A 96 13.24 -17.24 12.33
C HIS A 96 13.51 -18.74 12.33
N ARG A 97 14.75 -19.16 12.62
CA ARG A 97 15.15 -20.57 12.61
C ARG A 97 14.27 -21.42 13.54
N ARG A 98 13.92 -20.89 14.71
CA ARG A 98 13.05 -21.57 15.70
C ARG A 98 11.58 -21.59 15.28
N ASN A 99 11.08 -20.54 14.62
CA ASN A 99 9.65 -20.38 14.34
C ASN A 99 9.23 -20.72 12.89
N VAL A 100 10.16 -20.82 11.93
CA VAL A 100 9.85 -20.97 10.50
C VAL A 100 9.03 -22.23 10.17
N ALA A 101 9.03 -23.25 11.03
CA ALA A 101 8.27 -24.47 10.81
C ALA A 101 6.77 -24.20 10.58
N VAL A 102 6.20 -23.17 11.22
CA VAL A 102 4.77 -22.82 11.11
C VAL A 102 4.40 -22.25 9.73
N VAL A 103 5.37 -21.77 8.95
CA VAL A 103 5.13 -21.11 7.66
C VAL A 103 5.45 -21.99 6.45
N ARG A 104 5.87 -23.25 6.67
CA ARG A 104 6.29 -24.16 5.58
C ARG A 104 5.13 -24.75 4.77
N ARG A 105 3.90 -24.71 5.29
CA ARG A 105 2.71 -25.28 4.62
C ARG A 105 1.99 -24.24 3.78
N LEU A 106 2.65 -23.76 2.73
CA LEU A 106 2.20 -22.59 1.97
C LEU A 106 0.78 -22.71 1.39
N ALA A 107 0.41 -23.88 0.83
CA ALA A 107 -0.93 -24.09 0.29
C ALA A 107 -2.01 -24.01 1.39
N ALA A 108 -1.80 -24.70 2.51
CA ALA A 108 -2.72 -24.68 3.64
C ALA A 108 -2.83 -23.29 4.28
N LEU A 109 -1.73 -22.53 4.36
CA LEU A 109 -1.72 -21.16 4.86
C LEU A 109 -2.49 -20.23 3.92
N SER A 110 -2.32 -20.38 2.61
CA SER A 110 -3.09 -19.62 1.64
C SER A 110 -4.58 -19.93 1.75
N GLU A 111 -4.98 -21.20 1.83
CA GLU A 111 -6.38 -21.61 1.98
C GLU A 111 -6.98 -21.08 3.29
N ALA A 112 -6.25 -21.19 4.40
CA ALA A 112 -6.68 -20.62 5.68
C ALA A 112 -6.84 -19.10 5.60
N CYS A 113 -5.87 -18.40 5.00
CA CYS A 113 -5.92 -16.96 4.78
C CYS A 113 -7.16 -16.57 3.96
N LEU A 114 -7.47 -17.29 2.88
CA LEU A 114 -8.68 -17.04 2.08
C LEU A 114 -9.97 -17.17 2.89
N VAL A 115 -10.08 -18.20 3.72
CA VAL A 115 -11.26 -18.40 4.59
C VAL A 115 -11.39 -17.24 5.60
N LYS A 116 -10.28 -16.77 6.16
CA LYS A 116 -10.28 -15.64 7.10
C LYS A 116 -10.64 -14.32 6.45
N GLU A 117 -10.16 -14.09 5.23
CA GLU A 117 -10.55 -12.93 4.41
C GLU A 117 -12.04 -12.94 4.08
N GLU A 118 -12.60 -14.09 3.68
CA GLU A 118 -14.05 -14.25 3.44
C GLU A 118 -14.88 -13.97 4.71
N GLN A 119 -14.40 -14.44 5.87
CA GLN A 119 -15.01 -14.21 7.17
C GLN A 119 -14.99 -12.73 7.53
N LEU A 120 -13.85 -12.05 7.35
CA LEU A 120 -13.69 -10.64 7.64
C LEU A 120 -14.62 -9.78 6.77
N VAL A 121 -14.64 -10.01 5.46
CA VAL A 121 -15.56 -9.32 4.53
C VAL A 121 -17.02 -9.53 4.94
N SER A 122 -17.36 -10.71 5.43
CA SER A 122 -18.71 -11.00 5.92
C SER A 122 -19.05 -10.22 7.20
N GLU A 123 -18.13 -10.06 8.14
CA GLU A 123 -18.35 -9.24 9.34
C GLU A 123 -18.52 -7.75 8.98
N TRP A 124 -17.71 -7.22 8.07
CA TRP A 124 -17.86 -5.86 7.56
C TRP A 124 -19.23 -5.62 6.93
N LYS A 125 -19.73 -6.57 6.14
CA LYS A 125 -21.07 -6.48 5.55
C LYS A 125 -22.18 -6.49 6.59
N LYS A 126 -22.04 -7.22 7.70
CA LYS A 126 -23.04 -7.21 8.78
C LYS A 126 -23.12 -5.83 9.44
N ILE A 127 -22.00 -5.13 9.58
CA ILE A 127 -21.96 -3.76 10.09
C ILE A 127 -22.64 -2.82 9.11
N TRP A 128 -22.30 -2.92 7.82
CA TRP A 128 -22.93 -2.13 6.76
C TRP A 128 -24.45 -2.26 6.73
N MET A 129 -24.99 -3.48 6.86
CA MET A 129 -26.44 -3.70 6.87
C MET A 129 -27.15 -3.09 8.09
N LYS A 130 -26.42 -2.70 9.14
CA LYS A 130 -26.98 -2.10 10.36
C LYS A 130 -26.94 -0.56 10.35
N SER A 131 -25.94 0.04 9.71
CA SER A 131 -25.82 1.50 9.55
C SER A 131 -26.33 1.92 8.17
N TRP A 132 -27.44 2.64 8.09
CA TRP A 132 -27.98 3.21 6.83
C TRP A 132 -27.08 4.30 6.21
N GLU A 133 -25.87 4.49 6.75
CA GLU A 133 -24.89 5.48 6.33
C GLU A 133 -24.01 4.97 5.18
N GLU A 134 -23.44 5.92 4.43
CA GLU A 134 -22.48 5.63 3.37
C GLU A 134 -21.31 4.78 3.87
N MET A 135 -20.77 3.90 3.02
CA MET A 135 -19.70 2.99 3.41
C MET A 135 -18.49 3.78 3.98
N VAL A 136 -18.20 3.56 5.26
CA VAL A 136 -17.11 4.23 5.96
C VAL A 136 -15.75 3.87 5.35
N LEU A 137 -14.82 4.83 5.28
CA LEU A 137 -13.51 4.67 4.65
C LEU A 137 -12.68 3.45 5.13
N PRO A 138 -12.57 3.13 6.44
CA PRO A 138 -11.84 1.94 6.90
C PRO A 138 -12.43 0.65 6.36
N MET A 139 -13.77 0.56 6.24
CA MET A 139 -14.45 -0.58 5.64
C MET A 139 -14.10 -0.73 4.15
N ARG A 140 -14.22 0.36 3.37
CA ARG A 140 -13.84 0.35 1.94
C ARG A 140 -12.40 -0.12 1.75
N LYS A 141 -11.49 0.44 2.55
CA LYS A 141 -10.05 0.11 2.53
C LYS A 141 -9.80 -1.37 2.84
N SER A 142 -10.47 -1.89 3.88
CA SER A 142 -10.36 -3.29 4.27
C SER A 142 -10.90 -4.23 3.20
N ILE A 143 -12.05 -3.94 2.58
CA ILE A 143 -12.63 -4.77 1.51
C ILE A 143 -11.73 -4.78 0.27
N VAL A 144 -11.25 -3.62 -0.18
CA VAL A 144 -10.32 -3.52 -1.32
C VAL A 144 -9.03 -4.29 -1.05
N LEU A 145 -8.47 -4.17 0.16
CA LEU A 145 -7.31 -4.94 0.58
C LEU A 145 -7.57 -6.45 0.58
N SER A 146 -8.74 -6.87 1.08
CA SER A 146 -9.16 -8.28 1.10
C SER A 146 -9.21 -8.85 -0.32
N CYS A 147 -9.67 -8.07 -1.30
CA CYS A 147 -9.67 -8.46 -2.72
C CYS A 147 -8.25 -8.66 -3.27
N LEU A 148 -7.31 -7.76 -2.97
CA LEU A 148 -5.90 -7.87 -3.37
C LEU A 148 -5.22 -9.09 -2.73
N ILE A 149 -5.47 -9.32 -1.44
CA ILE A 149 -4.95 -10.49 -0.71
C ILE A 149 -5.49 -11.77 -1.31
N HIS A 150 -6.80 -11.83 -1.59
CA HIS A 150 -7.45 -12.98 -2.22
C HIS A 150 -6.77 -13.33 -3.56
N GLN A 151 -6.61 -12.36 -4.46
CA GLN A 151 -5.91 -12.56 -5.73
C GLN A 151 -4.52 -13.16 -5.52
N ARG A 152 -3.76 -12.61 -4.57
CA ARG A 152 -2.38 -13.01 -4.33
C ARG A 152 -2.30 -14.40 -3.70
N ALA A 153 -3.13 -14.71 -2.72
CA ALA A 153 -3.19 -16.03 -2.09
C ALA A 153 -3.54 -17.12 -3.13
N ARG A 154 -4.51 -16.87 -4.03
CA ARG A 154 -4.79 -17.77 -5.16
C ARG A 154 -3.57 -17.96 -6.07
N SER A 155 -2.88 -16.89 -6.44
CA SER A 155 -1.64 -16.98 -7.24
C SER A 155 -0.56 -17.83 -6.56
N VAL A 156 -0.44 -17.73 -5.22
CA VAL A 156 0.49 -18.53 -4.43
C VAL A 156 0.08 -20.01 -4.42
N ILE A 157 -1.22 -20.32 -4.27
CA ILE A 157 -1.76 -21.68 -4.34
C ILE A 157 -1.43 -22.32 -5.70
N VAL A 158 -1.75 -21.64 -6.80
CA VAL A 158 -1.49 -22.13 -8.15
C VAL A 158 0.00 -22.40 -8.36
N ARG A 159 0.89 -21.50 -7.89
CA ARG A 159 2.34 -21.71 -7.95
C ARG A 159 2.81 -22.90 -7.12
N ALA A 160 2.23 -23.11 -5.95
CA ALA A 160 2.56 -24.23 -5.08
C ALA A 160 2.17 -25.57 -5.73
N TYR A 161 0.96 -25.66 -6.29
CA TYR A 161 0.48 -26.86 -6.99
C TYR A 161 1.21 -27.14 -8.31
N LEU A 162 1.35 -26.15 -9.20
CA LEU A 162 2.13 -26.31 -10.44
C LEU A 162 3.57 -26.72 -10.15
N GLY A 163 4.15 -26.15 -9.09
CA GLY A 163 5.47 -26.53 -8.63
C GLY A 163 5.57 -27.99 -8.21
N ALA A 164 4.56 -28.51 -7.49
CA ALA A 164 4.50 -29.91 -7.09
C ALA A 164 4.31 -30.87 -8.28
N VAL A 165 3.58 -30.43 -9.32
CA VAL A 165 3.35 -31.20 -10.55
C VAL A 165 4.61 -31.27 -11.42
N LEU A 166 5.30 -30.14 -11.59
CA LEU A 166 6.51 -30.05 -12.43
C LEU A 166 7.73 -30.70 -11.78
N ASP A 167 7.85 -30.70 -10.44
CA ASP A 167 8.97 -31.30 -9.71
C ASP A 167 8.86 -32.85 -9.55
N GLY A 168 7.99 -33.50 -10.33
CA GLY A 168 7.98 -34.94 -10.52
C GLY A 168 8.06 -35.75 -9.22
N ALA A 169 7.03 -35.70 -8.38
CA ALA A 169 6.87 -36.55 -7.20
C ALA A 169 8.06 -36.59 -6.21
N SER A 170 8.97 -35.61 -6.22
CA SER A 170 9.91 -35.47 -5.11
C SER A 170 9.16 -34.90 -3.90
N ARG A 171 8.96 -35.74 -2.87
CA ARG A 171 8.31 -35.38 -1.60
C ARG A 171 9.04 -34.28 -0.79
N PHE A 172 10.07 -33.65 -1.37
CA PHE A 172 10.97 -32.73 -0.69
C PHE A 172 11.37 -31.57 -1.61
N ARG A 173 10.41 -30.73 -2.01
CA ARG A 173 10.77 -29.34 -2.37
C ARG A 173 11.31 -28.68 -1.11
N LYS A 174 12.60 -28.32 -1.10
CA LYS A 174 13.18 -27.48 -0.02
C LYS A 174 12.47 -26.12 -0.07
N SER A 175 11.84 -25.72 1.05
CA SER A 175 11.24 -24.39 1.21
C SER A 175 12.27 -23.33 0.82
N THR A 176 11.92 -22.44 -0.09
CA THR A 176 12.77 -21.28 -0.39
C THR A 176 12.51 -20.20 0.64
N LEU A 177 13.49 -19.32 0.86
CA LEU A 177 13.30 -18.16 1.74
C LEU A 177 12.13 -17.25 1.26
N ARG A 178 11.81 -17.27 -0.04
CA ARG A 178 10.62 -16.62 -0.60
C ARG A 178 9.31 -17.29 -0.15
N ASP A 179 9.30 -18.61 -0.04
CA ASP A 179 8.14 -19.36 0.44
C ASP A 179 7.91 -19.08 1.92
N ASP A 180 8.99 -19.00 2.71
CA ASP A 180 8.91 -18.63 4.13
C ASP A 180 8.30 -17.22 4.31
N VAL A 181 8.76 -16.23 3.53
CA VAL A 181 8.18 -14.86 3.55
C VAL A 181 6.70 -14.89 3.14
N SER A 182 6.34 -15.66 2.13
CA SER A 182 4.95 -15.75 1.67
C SER A 182 4.06 -16.42 2.71
N GLY A 183 4.52 -17.51 3.32
CA GLY A 183 3.81 -18.20 4.39
C GLY A 183 3.66 -17.34 5.64
N ALA A 184 4.69 -16.59 6.03
CA ALA A 184 4.62 -15.67 7.16
C ALA A 184 3.67 -14.49 6.90
N ALA A 185 3.65 -13.95 5.68
CA ALA A 185 2.71 -12.90 5.31
C ALA A 185 1.26 -13.39 5.37
N LEU A 186 0.96 -14.56 4.79
CA LEU A 186 -0.38 -15.15 4.81
C LEU A 186 -0.84 -15.49 6.23
N LEU A 187 0.06 -15.99 7.07
CA LEU A 187 -0.23 -16.25 8.48
C LEU A 187 -0.49 -14.95 9.26
N CYS A 188 0.35 -13.94 9.07
CA CYS A 188 0.19 -12.62 9.68
C CYS A 188 -1.16 -12.01 9.30
N ILE A 189 -1.50 -11.99 8.01
CA ILE A 189 -2.79 -11.53 7.52
C ILE A 189 -3.94 -12.29 8.19
N ALA A 190 -3.92 -13.62 8.18
CA ALA A 190 -4.98 -14.44 8.76
C ALA A 190 -5.20 -14.16 10.26
N LYS A 191 -4.13 -13.88 11.01
CA LYS A 191 -4.22 -13.56 12.45
C LYS A 191 -4.68 -12.12 12.71
N GLU A 192 -4.33 -11.18 11.84
CA GLU A 192 -4.87 -9.82 11.87
C GLU A 192 -6.36 -9.80 11.47
N ASP A 193 -6.78 -10.66 10.56
CA ASP A 193 -8.20 -10.86 10.22
C ASP A 193 -8.99 -11.39 11.40
N ASP A 194 -8.45 -12.40 12.11
CA ASP A 194 -9.04 -12.95 13.33
C ASP A 194 -9.22 -11.86 14.39
N LEU A 195 -8.18 -11.04 14.61
CA LEU A 195 -8.24 -9.94 15.57
C LEU A 195 -9.29 -8.91 15.19
N THR A 196 -9.28 -8.47 13.93
CA THR A 196 -10.25 -7.48 13.43
C THR A 196 -11.66 -8.02 13.57
N CYS A 197 -11.90 -9.27 13.16
CA CYS A 197 -13.21 -9.92 13.31
C CYS A 197 -13.67 -9.95 14.77
N GLU A 198 -12.76 -10.24 15.70
CA GLU A 198 -13.09 -10.35 17.12
C GLU A 198 -13.45 -8.99 17.74
N LEU A 199 -12.75 -7.92 17.36
CA LEU A 199 -13.11 -6.55 17.73
C LEU A 199 -14.50 -6.17 17.19
N LEU A 200 -14.74 -6.42 15.89
CA LEU A 200 -16.01 -6.10 15.24
C LEU A 200 -17.20 -6.86 15.87
N ARG A 201 -17.03 -8.13 16.22
CA ARG A 201 -18.06 -8.93 16.90
C ARG A 201 -18.42 -8.40 18.28
N ARG A 202 -17.49 -7.70 18.93
CA ARG A 202 -17.65 -7.15 20.28
C ARG A 202 -18.21 -5.73 20.28
N GLY A 203 -18.54 -5.20 19.10
CA GLY A 203 -19.19 -3.90 18.95
C GLY A 203 -18.23 -2.72 18.97
N THR A 204 -16.93 -2.96 18.77
CA THR A 204 -15.95 -1.90 18.55
C THR A 204 -16.35 -1.03 17.35
N ASP A 205 -16.30 0.30 17.51
CA ASP A 205 -16.54 1.23 16.41
C ASP A 205 -15.36 1.19 15.43
N PRO A 206 -15.57 0.80 14.16
CA PRO A 206 -14.49 0.70 13.20
C PRO A 206 -13.89 2.05 12.75
N THR A 207 -14.51 3.18 13.09
CA THR A 207 -14.00 4.53 12.76
C THR A 207 -13.01 5.09 13.75
N ASP A 208 -13.05 4.63 15.00
CA ASP A 208 -12.28 5.21 16.11
C ASP A 208 -11.37 4.17 16.80
N ASP A 209 -11.34 2.92 16.30
CA ASP A 209 -10.53 1.87 16.89
C ASP A 209 -9.14 1.75 16.26
N TYR A 210 -8.14 2.05 17.09
CA TYR A 210 -6.72 1.97 16.75
C TYR A 210 -6.28 0.59 16.25
N LEU A 211 -6.81 -0.51 16.81
CA LEU A 211 -6.41 -1.86 16.42
C LEU A 211 -6.99 -2.27 15.07
N VAL A 212 -8.20 -1.82 14.75
CA VAL A 212 -8.82 -2.01 13.43
C VAL A 212 -7.97 -1.30 12.36
N ASP A 213 -7.65 -0.02 12.58
CA ASP A 213 -6.83 0.75 11.66
C ASP A 213 -5.42 0.17 11.52
N GLN A 214 -4.77 -0.15 12.64
CA GLN A 214 -3.44 -0.78 12.63
C GLN A 214 -3.47 -2.14 11.92
N GLY A 215 -4.50 -2.96 12.13
CA GLY A 215 -4.67 -4.26 11.49
C GLY A 215 -4.76 -4.16 9.96
N ILE A 216 -5.51 -3.18 9.44
CA ILE A 216 -5.59 -2.89 8.00
C ILE A 216 -4.19 -2.55 7.44
N GLU A 217 -3.43 -1.73 8.16
CA GLU A 217 -2.07 -1.34 7.75
C GLU A 217 -1.06 -2.48 7.79
N ILE A 218 -1.11 -3.31 8.83
CA ILE A 218 -0.25 -4.49 8.97
C ILE A 218 -0.52 -5.48 7.83
N ARG A 219 -1.80 -5.74 7.53
CA ARG A 219 -2.20 -6.61 6.41
C ARG A 219 -1.68 -6.09 5.07
N MET A 220 -1.79 -4.78 4.82
CA MET A 220 -1.25 -4.15 3.61
C MET A 220 0.28 -4.29 3.56
N CYS A 221 0.97 -4.06 4.67
CA CYS A 221 2.44 -4.19 4.77
C CYS A 221 2.90 -5.64 4.52
N ALA A 222 2.22 -6.62 5.10
CA ALA A 222 2.47 -8.04 4.88
C ALA A 222 2.29 -8.44 3.40
N LEU A 223 1.21 -7.97 2.76
CA LEU A 223 0.99 -8.13 1.32
C LEU A 223 2.15 -7.53 0.50
N CYS A 224 2.62 -6.34 0.87
CA CYS A 224 3.73 -5.66 0.19
C CYS A 224 5.06 -6.40 0.34
N LEU A 225 5.33 -6.98 1.50
CA LEU A 225 6.51 -7.79 1.77
C LEU A 225 6.47 -9.12 1.00
N MET A 226 5.31 -9.78 0.96
CA MET A 226 5.08 -10.99 0.14
C MET A 226 5.30 -10.76 -1.36
N ASN A 227 5.03 -9.55 -1.84
CA ASN A 227 5.23 -9.17 -3.24
C ASN A 227 6.66 -8.72 -3.58
N ARG A 228 7.62 -8.83 -2.65
CA ARG A 228 9.02 -8.46 -2.92
C ARG A 228 9.74 -9.44 -3.84
N HIS A 229 10.69 -8.89 -4.62
CA HIS A 229 11.57 -9.64 -5.51
C HIS A 229 13.01 -9.78 -5.01
N THR A 230 13.48 -8.87 -4.16
CA THR A 230 14.83 -8.88 -3.58
C THR A 230 14.86 -9.71 -2.30
N SER A 231 15.79 -10.66 -2.20
CA SER A 231 15.97 -11.53 -1.02
C SER A 231 16.53 -10.82 0.21
N VAL A 232 16.99 -9.58 0.05
CA VAL A 232 17.53 -8.75 1.13
C VAL A 232 16.46 -8.57 2.22
N ASN A 233 16.85 -8.88 3.47
CA ASN A 233 16.01 -8.80 4.67
C ASN A 233 14.80 -9.76 4.68
N PHE A 234 14.77 -10.82 3.87
CA PHE A 234 13.68 -11.81 3.92
C PHE A 234 13.55 -12.52 5.28
N VAL A 235 14.68 -12.88 5.91
CA VAL A 235 14.67 -13.47 7.25
C VAL A 235 14.05 -12.51 8.26
N ALA A 236 14.50 -11.24 8.25
CA ALA A 236 13.96 -10.20 9.11
C ALA A 236 12.47 -9.94 8.87
N ALA A 237 12.04 -9.88 7.61
CA ALA A 237 10.63 -9.72 7.24
C ALA A 237 9.78 -10.90 7.73
N THR A 238 10.27 -12.12 7.56
CA THR A 238 9.59 -13.35 8.02
C THR A 238 9.46 -13.36 9.53
N ALA A 239 10.56 -13.07 10.25
CA ALA A 239 10.56 -12.98 11.71
C ALA A 239 9.60 -11.91 12.24
N ALA A 240 9.59 -10.72 11.61
CA ALA A 240 8.69 -9.63 11.97
C ALA A 240 7.21 -10.04 11.79
N MET A 241 6.84 -10.59 10.63
CA MET A 241 5.46 -11.04 10.37
C MET A 241 5.02 -12.19 11.28
N LEU A 242 5.93 -13.10 11.64
CA LEU A 242 5.66 -14.13 12.64
C LEU A 242 5.40 -13.52 14.02
N GLY A 243 6.22 -12.56 14.44
CA GLY A 243 6.02 -11.82 15.68
C GLY A 243 4.65 -11.12 15.72
N MET A 244 4.29 -10.42 14.64
CA MET A 244 2.96 -9.79 14.51
C MET A 244 1.83 -10.79 14.65
N ALA A 245 1.91 -11.93 13.95
CA ALA A 245 0.91 -12.99 14.02
C ALA A 245 0.69 -13.52 15.45
N ARG A 246 1.78 -13.64 16.23
CA ARG A 246 1.74 -14.10 17.62
C ARG A 246 1.08 -13.11 18.56
N GLU A 247 1.38 -11.83 18.40
CA GLU A 247 0.77 -10.78 19.22
C GLU A 247 -0.72 -10.60 18.88
N ALA A 248 -1.10 -10.70 17.61
CA ALA A 248 -2.52 -10.71 17.21
C ALA A 248 -3.28 -11.92 17.79
N GLU A 249 -2.68 -13.12 17.74
CA GLU A 249 -3.24 -14.34 18.35
C GLU A 249 -3.42 -14.21 19.87
N MET A 250 -2.44 -13.63 20.56
CA MET A 250 -2.50 -13.39 22.00
C MET A 250 -3.65 -12.44 22.37
N MET A 251 -3.77 -11.32 21.67
CA MET A 251 -4.86 -10.36 21.90
C MET A 251 -6.24 -10.98 21.62
N CYS A 252 -6.37 -11.78 20.55
CA CYS A 252 -7.60 -12.55 20.28
C CYS A 252 -7.95 -13.50 21.42
N ALA A 253 -6.97 -14.27 21.90
CA ALA A 253 -7.16 -15.23 22.98
C ALA A 253 -7.59 -14.54 24.28
N TRP A 254 -6.99 -13.38 24.58
CA TRP A 254 -7.36 -12.58 25.74
C TRP A 254 -8.80 -12.07 25.63
N MET A 255 -9.18 -11.50 24.49
CA MET A 255 -10.57 -11.06 24.27
C MET A 255 -11.53 -12.25 24.45
N SER A 256 -11.24 -13.37 23.79
CA SER A 256 -12.05 -14.61 23.87
C SER A 256 -12.25 -15.05 25.31
N LYS A 257 -11.18 -15.07 26.13
CA LYS A 257 -11.22 -15.47 27.54
C LYS A 257 -12.03 -14.51 28.41
N ASN A 258 -11.95 -13.19 28.16
CA ASN A 258 -12.53 -12.16 29.03
C ASN A 258 -13.92 -11.68 28.57
N ASN A 259 -14.37 -12.06 27.38
CA ASN A 259 -15.64 -11.65 26.79
C ASN A 259 -15.87 -10.12 26.74
N LYS A 260 -14.79 -9.32 26.63
CA LYS A 260 -14.81 -7.88 26.38
C LYS A 260 -13.81 -7.48 25.26
N PRO A 261 -14.03 -6.36 24.55
CA PRO A 261 -13.03 -5.82 23.63
C PRO A 261 -11.80 -5.31 24.40
N ILE A 262 -10.67 -5.15 23.71
CA ILE A 262 -9.49 -4.50 24.28
C ILE A 262 -9.70 -2.99 24.25
N ASP A 263 -9.62 -2.35 25.41
CA ASP A 263 -9.62 -0.90 25.54
C ASP A 263 -8.36 -0.45 26.29
N PHE A 264 -7.38 0.08 25.55
CA PHE A 264 -6.09 0.50 26.10
C PHE A 264 -6.16 1.71 27.06
N TYR A 265 -7.33 2.29 27.27
CA TYR A 265 -7.57 3.32 28.27
C TYR A 265 -8.13 2.77 29.59
N ASP A 266 -8.41 1.46 29.67
CA ASP A 266 -8.84 0.79 30.90
C ASP A 266 -7.63 0.42 31.77
N ASP A 267 -7.60 0.94 33.01
CA ASP A 267 -6.56 0.67 34.01
C ASP A 267 -6.47 -0.82 34.42
N LEU A 268 -7.45 -1.64 34.06
CA LEU A 268 -7.49 -3.08 34.36
C LEU A 268 -6.86 -3.95 33.26
N ILE A 269 -6.29 -3.38 32.20
CA ILE A 269 -5.62 -4.18 31.17
C ILE A 269 -4.31 -4.77 31.71
N PRO A 270 -4.10 -6.10 31.57
CA PRO A 270 -2.85 -6.72 31.99
C PRO A 270 -1.63 -6.15 31.24
N ASP A 271 -0.51 -6.03 31.96
CA ASP A 271 0.78 -5.58 31.41
C ASP A 271 1.17 -6.34 30.14
N GLU A 272 0.86 -7.64 30.06
CA GLU A 272 1.17 -8.48 28.90
C GLU A 272 0.49 -8.00 27.60
N ILE A 273 -0.73 -7.45 27.71
CA ILE A 273 -1.50 -6.90 26.58
C ILE A 273 -0.97 -5.51 26.21
N MET A 274 -0.55 -4.71 27.19
CA MET A 274 0.14 -3.43 26.94
C MET A 274 1.50 -3.65 26.26
N ASP A 275 2.25 -4.65 26.70
CA ASP A 275 3.49 -5.09 26.08
C ASP A 275 3.23 -5.60 24.66
N SER A 276 2.15 -6.33 24.45
CA SER A 276 1.72 -6.78 23.12
C SER A 276 1.46 -5.60 22.17
N ARG A 277 0.75 -4.55 22.63
CA ARG A 277 0.54 -3.32 21.87
C ARG A 277 1.87 -2.67 21.47
N ARG A 278 2.80 -2.59 22.42
CA ARG A 278 4.12 -1.99 22.22
C ARG A 278 4.95 -2.79 21.20
N ILE A 279 5.01 -4.10 21.34
CA ILE A 279 5.71 -4.99 20.40
C ILE A 279 5.13 -4.81 19.00
N ARG A 280 3.81 -4.88 18.85
CA ARG A 280 3.14 -4.72 17.55
C ARG A 280 3.47 -3.39 16.90
N TYR A 281 3.41 -2.29 17.64
CA TYR A 281 3.76 -0.97 17.13
C TYR A 281 5.19 -0.92 16.58
N TYR A 282 6.18 -1.37 17.36
CA TYR A 282 7.57 -1.33 16.93
C TYR A 282 7.89 -2.33 15.81
N THR A 283 7.31 -3.54 15.86
CA THR A 283 7.47 -4.54 14.81
C THR A 283 6.83 -4.07 13.50
N PHE A 284 5.69 -3.39 13.56
CA PHE A 284 5.06 -2.79 12.39
C PHE A 284 5.95 -1.69 11.77
N ASN A 285 6.48 -0.77 12.58
CA ASN A 285 7.43 0.25 12.10
C ASN A 285 8.69 -0.39 11.48
N PHE A 286 9.19 -1.47 12.08
CA PHE A 286 10.31 -2.21 11.53
C PHE A 286 9.97 -2.89 10.18
N MET A 287 8.77 -3.41 10.01
CA MET A 287 8.30 -3.93 8.71
C MET A 287 8.27 -2.83 7.64
N ILE A 288 7.89 -1.61 8.01
CA ILE A 288 7.93 -0.44 7.13
C ILE A 288 9.38 -0.10 6.75
N GLU A 289 10.30 -0.03 7.70
CA GLU A 289 11.73 0.21 7.44
C GLU A 289 12.28 -0.79 6.42
N ILE A 290 11.96 -2.07 6.59
CA ILE A 290 12.33 -3.13 5.64
C ILE A 290 11.80 -2.84 4.22
N LEU A 291 10.57 -2.33 4.08
CA LEU A 291 10.01 -1.93 2.79
C LEU A 291 10.74 -0.73 2.19
N GLU A 292 11.12 0.25 3.01
CA GLU A 292 11.79 1.47 2.55
C GLU A 292 13.23 1.22 2.09
N GLU A 293 14.03 0.50 2.88
CA GLU A 293 15.42 0.16 2.53
C GLU A 293 15.50 -0.57 1.18
N SER A 294 14.48 -1.38 0.88
CA SER A 294 14.40 -2.10 -0.39
C SER A 294 14.10 -1.23 -1.61
N SER A 295 13.44 -0.10 -1.40
CA SER A 295 13.10 0.86 -2.46
C SER A 295 14.33 1.64 -2.89
N VAL A 296 15.25 1.93 -1.97
CA VAL A 296 16.52 2.63 -2.25
C VAL A 296 17.47 1.74 -3.07
N VAL A 297 17.57 0.45 -2.75
CA VAL A 297 18.43 -0.50 -3.48
C VAL A 297 17.93 -0.74 -4.91
N ALA A 298 16.60 -0.74 -5.13
CA ALA A 298 16.01 -0.87 -6.47
C ALA A 298 16.28 0.35 -7.36
N ALA A 299 16.29 1.57 -6.79
CA ALA A 299 16.61 2.80 -7.54
C ALA A 299 18.08 2.86 -8.00
N VAL A 300 19.01 2.27 -7.25
CA VAL A 300 20.44 2.21 -7.62
C VAL A 300 20.70 1.20 -8.75
N GLY A 301 19.89 0.13 -8.85
CA GLY A 301 19.96 -0.87 -9.92
C GLY A 301 19.38 -0.44 -11.27
N HIS A 302 18.68 0.69 -11.32
CA HIS A 302 18.08 1.27 -12.53
C HIS A 302 18.73 2.60 -12.92
N LYS A 303 20.06 2.72 -12.78
CA LYS A 303 20.80 3.60 -13.70
C LYS A 303 20.68 3.00 -15.10
N ILE A 304 19.61 3.37 -15.78
CA ILE A 304 19.51 3.27 -17.23
C ILE A 304 20.73 4.03 -17.75
N ASP A 305 21.59 3.32 -18.47
CA ASP A 305 22.78 3.89 -19.09
C ASP A 305 22.38 5.18 -19.80
N ARG A 306 22.80 6.32 -19.24
CA ARG A 306 22.94 7.53 -20.03
C ARG A 306 24.04 7.19 -21.02
N GLU A 307 23.68 6.93 -22.27
CA GLU A 307 24.63 7.00 -23.36
C GLU A 307 25.31 8.38 -23.27
N GLU A 308 26.57 8.37 -22.85
CA GLU A 308 27.45 9.52 -22.96
C GLU A 308 27.57 9.86 -24.45
N PRO A 309 27.39 11.14 -24.86
CA PRO A 309 27.63 11.52 -26.23
C PRO A 309 29.11 11.28 -26.58
N PRO A 310 29.42 10.72 -27.75
CA PRO A 310 30.78 10.31 -28.08
C PRO A 310 31.70 11.52 -28.12
N ASN A 311 32.71 11.46 -27.26
CA ASN A 311 33.84 12.36 -27.21
C ASN A 311 34.68 12.21 -28.50
N ARG A 312 34.41 13.04 -29.51
CA ARG A 312 35.26 13.16 -30.70
C ARG A 312 36.24 14.31 -30.51
N ASN A 313 37.42 13.98 -30.00
CA ASN A 313 38.63 14.76 -30.27
C ASN A 313 39.18 14.32 -31.64
N GLY A 314 39.18 15.23 -32.61
CA GLY A 314 39.76 15.02 -33.94
C GLY A 314 39.69 16.25 -34.83
N ALA A 315 40.77 17.04 -34.76
CA ALA A 315 41.37 17.98 -35.71
C ALA A 315 40.54 18.67 -36.83
N GLY A 316 40.56 20.01 -36.80
CA GLY A 316 41.10 20.87 -37.87
C GLY A 316 40.34 20.97 -39.19
N GLY A 317 39.79 22.16 -39.47
CA GLY A 317 39.36 22.54 -40.82
C GLY A 317 38.61 23.87 -40.83
N ASP A 318 39.32 24.92 -41.22
CA ASP A 318 38.85 26.29 -41.42
C ASP A 318 37.72 26.41 -42.45
N GLY A 319 36.98 27.52 -42.37
CA GLY A 319 36.51 28.22 -43.57
C GLY A 319 35.02 28.60 -43.59
N ASP A 320 34.80 29.92 -43.50
CA ASP A 320 33.74 30.70 -44.16
C ASP A 320 32.28 30.46 -43.71
N GLY A 321 31.46 31.46 -43.39
CA GLY A 321 31.53 32.90 -43.61
C GLY A 321 30.11 33.42 -43.86
N ILE A 322 29.74 34.46 -43.11
CA ILE A 322 28.71 35.48 -43.40
C ILE A 322 27.28 35.27 -42.86
N PRO A 323 26.65 36.34 -42.31
CA PRO A 323 25.58 36.30 -41.30
C PRO A 323 24.30 37.05 -41.76
N ALA A 324 23.54 37.55 -40.78
CA ALA A 324 22.41 38.51 -40.84
C ALA A 324 21.04 37.85 -41.04
N ASP A 325 19.94 38.31 -40.45
CA ASP A 325 19.58 39.49 -39.65
C ASP A 325 18.32 39.03 -38.86
N GLY A 326 18.01 39.48 -37.64
CA GLY A 326 17.72 40.87 -37.31
C GLY A 326 16.24 41.01 -36.92
N ALA A 327 15.99 41.14 -35.60
CA ALA A 327 14.94 41.94 -34.95
C ALA A 327 13.46 41.69 -35.31
N ALA A 328 12.45 42.01 -34.51
CA ALA A 328 12.21 42.27 -33.10
C ALA A 328 10.69 42.54 -32.99
N ASN A 329 10.07 42.20 -31.85
CA ASN A 329 8.95 42.89 -31.16
C ASN A 329 7.66 43.26 -31.96
N SER A 330 6.44 43.29 -31.42
CA SER A 330 5.82 43.01 -30.12
C SER A 330 4.31 43.23 -30.28
N THR A 331 3.54 42.87 -29.25
CA THR A 331 2.23 43.44 -28.86
C THR A 331 0.96 43.01 -29.60
N GLY A 332 0.16 42.18 -28.93
CA GLY A 332 -1.05 42.63 -28.23
C GLY A 332 -2.36 42.80 -29.01
N GLY A 333 -3.44 42.27 -28.43
CA GLY A 333 -4.80 42.77 -28.62
C GLY A 333 -5.73 41.86 -29.42
N GLY A 334 -6.63 41.16 -28.73
CA GLY A 334 -7.68 40.37 -29.35
C GLY A 334 -8.80 41.21 -29.94
N THR A 335 -9.61 40.58 -30.80
CA THR A 335 -11.07 40.81 -30.88
C THR A 335 -11.71 39.74 -31.77
N ASN A 336 -12.90 39.34 -31.33
CA ASN A 336 -13.89 38.45 -31.91
C ASN A 336 -14.01 38.47 -33.45
N SER A 337 -14.35 37.31 -34.04
CA SER A 337 -15.38 37.26 -35.07
C SER A 337 -16.04 35.88 -35.13
N ASP A 338 -17.31 35.86 -34.75
CA ASP A 338 -18.26 34.83 -35.16
C ASP A 338 -18.56 34.94 -36.66
N ALA A 339 -18.85 33.77 -37.23
CA ALA A 339 -19.73 33.53 -38.37
C ALA A 339 -19.44 34.27 -39.68
N LEU A 340 -19.03 33.51 -40.71
CA LEU A 340 -19.72 33.57 -41.99
C LEU A 340 -19.67 32.21 -42.71
N ASN A 341 -20.82 31.92 -43.30
CA ASN A 341 -21.33 30.65 -43.73
C ASN A 341 -20.96 30.35 -45.19
N SER A 342 -21.02 29.06 -45.52
CA SER A 342 -21.68 28.53 -46.73
C SER A 342 -20.88 28.11 -47.97
N GLN A 343 -21.27 26.91 -48.42
CA GLN A 343 -21.36 26.37 -49.78
C GLN A 343 -20.10 25.84 -50.46
N SER A 344 -20.00 24.50 -50.56
CA SER A 344 -20.46 23.78 -51.76
C SER A 344 -20.20 22.27 -51.71
N LYS A 345 -21.27 21.47 -51.92
CA LYS A 345 -21.38 20.32 -52.85
C LYS A 345 -22.40 19.28 -52.37
N LYS A 346 -23.60 19.38 -52.95
CA LYS A 346 -24.24 18.41 -53.88
C LYS A 346 -24.77 17.11 -53.26
N ASN A 347 -26.10 17.08 -53.22
CA ASN A 347 -26.99 15.94 -53.04
C ASN A 347 -26.71 14.81 -54.05
N ILE A 348 -26.73 13.58 -53.55
CA ILE A 348 -27.30 12.42 -54.24
C ILE A 348 -28.29 11.79 -53.26
N GLU A 349 -29.56 11.75 -53.66
CA GLU A 349 -30.66 11.09 -52.96
C GLU A 349 -30.51 9.57 -52.99
N GLY A 350 -30.96 8.91 -51.92
CA GLY A 350 -31.36 7.50 -51.98
C GLY A 350 -31.15 6.74 -50.67
N GLY A 351 -32.18 6.70 -49.82
CA GLY A 351 -32.30 5.68 -48.75
C GLY A 351 -32.56 6.22 -47.34
N GLU A 352 -33.75 6.77 -47.11
CA GLU A 352 -34.25 7.03 -45.76
C GLU A 352 -34.36 5.72 -44.94
N LYS A 353 -33.45 5.55 -43.97
CA LYS A 353 -33.82 5.09 -42.63
C LYS A 353 -33.42 6.18 -41.65
N SER A 354 -34.34 7.12 -41.47
CA SER A 354 -34.36 8.06 -40.35
C SER A 354 -34.32 7.30 -39.03
N LYS A 355 -33.13 7.17 -38.44
CA LYS A 355 -32.97 7.28 -36.99
C LYS A 355 -32.38 8.67 -36.75
N ARG A 356 -33.24 9.68 -36.64
CA ARG A 356 -32.89 10.87 -35.87
C ARG A 356 -32.45 10.36 -34.50
N LYS A 357 -31.16 10.50 -34.15
CA LYS A 357 -30.70 10.42 -32.77
C LYS A 357 -31.51 11.48 -32.03
N GLU A 358 -32.51 11.03 -31.28
CA GLU A 358 -33.12 11.84 -30.24
C GLU A 358 -32.00 12.05 -29.22
N GLU A 359 -31.37 13.22 -29.24
CA GLU A 359 -30.42 13.64 -28.19
C GLU A 359 -31.06 13.36 -26.85
N SER A 360 -30.44 12.48 -26.06
CA SER A 360 -31.03 12.04 -24.80
C SER A 360 -31.18 13.26 -23.87
N LEU A 361 -32.22 13.30 -23.04
CA LEU A 361 -32.39 14.38 -22.06
C LEU A 361 -31.16 14.50 -21.13
N LEU A 362 -30.39 13.41 -20.96
CA LEU A 362 -29.11 13.37 -20.28
C LEU A 362 -28.04 14.21 -20.98
N GLU A 363 -27.89 14.07 -22.30
CA GLU A 363 -26.98 14.88 -23.11
C GLU A 363 -27.31 16.37 -23.00
N LYS A 364 -28.60 16.72 -22.93
CA LYS A 364 -29.07 18.12 -22.80
C LYS A 364 -28.94 18.72 -21.40
N LEU A 365 -29.11 17.91 -20.34
CA LEU A 365 -29.18 18.41 -18.96
C LEU A 365 -27.84 18.32 -18.22
N TRP A 366 -27.01 17.32 -18.55
CA TRP A 366 -25.77 17.01 -17.84
C TRP A 366 -24.55 16.97 -18.77
N GLY A 367 -24.76 16.61 -20.04
CA GLY A 367 -23.68 16.40 -21.00
C GLY A 367 -22.84 15.16 -20.71
N TRP A 368 -21.89 14.86 -21.61
CA TRP A 368 -20.96 13.73 -21.48
C TRP A 368 -19.60 14.14 -20.90
N GLU A 369 -19.42 15.41 -20.56
CA GLU A 369 -18.16 15.96 -20.03
C GLU A 369 -17.89 15.55 -18.57
N ARG A 370 -18.91 15.08 -17.86
CA ARG A 370 -18.83 14.77 -16.43
C ARG A 370 -19.64 13.53 -16.06
N LEU A 371 -19.07 12.69 -15.21
CA LEU A 371 -19.72 11.46 -14.78
C LEU A 371 -20.93 11.77 -13.88
N LEU A 372 -22.09 11.21 -14.19
CA LEU A 372 -23.26 11.32 -13.32
C LEU A 372 -23.05 10.43 -12.08
N PRO A 373 -23.12 10.96 -10.85
CA PRO A 373 -22.97 10.13 -9.65
C PRO A 373 -24.12 9.12 -9.51
N LEU A 374 -23.80 7.89 -9.11
CA LEU A 374 -24.82 6.88 -8.80
C LEU A 374 -25.68 7.34 -7.61
N HIS A 375 -26.99 7.48 -7.85
CA HIS A 375 -27.98 7.78 -6.82
C HIS A 375 -28.67 6.50 -6.34
N GLY A 376 -28.99 6.41 -5.03
CA GLY A 376 -29.51 5.19 -4.40
C GLY A 376 -30.87 4.68 -4.93
N SER A 377 -31.57 5.47 -5.74
CA SER A 377 -32.83 5.10 -6.41
C SER A 377 -32.63 4.47 -7.79
N VAL A 378 -31.42 4.50 -8.35
CA VAL A 378 -31.11 4.00 -9.69
C VAL A 378 -30.66 2.54 -9.59
N LYS A 379 -31.23 1.65 -10.41
CA LYS A 379 -30.81 0.25 -10.46
C LYS A 379 -29.40 0.15 -11.05
N TRP A 380 -28.59 -0.75 -10.50
CA TRP A 380 -27.23 -1.01 -11.00
C TRP A 380 -27.20 -1.37 -12.48
N SER A 381 -28.18 -2.12 -12.99
CA SER A 381 -28.30 -2.43 -14.42
C SER A 381 -28.36 -1.18 -15.28
N ASP A 382 -29.16 -0.20 -14.86
CA ASP A 382 -29.45 1.00 -15.63
C ASP A 382 -28.25 1.95 -15.59
N TYR A 383 -27.63 2.07 -14.41
CA TYR A 383 -26.40 2.86 -14.26
C TYR A 383 -25.22 2.23 -15.01
N ARG A 384 -25.11 0.90 -15.03
CA ARG A 384 -24.09 0.20 -15.82
C ARG A 384 -24.23 0.52 -17.30
N SER A 385 -25.44 0.49 -17.86
CA SER A 385 -25.69 0.86 -19.25
C SER A 385 -25.32 2.32 -19.54
N TYR A 386 -25.61 3.25 -18.61
CA TYR A 386 -25.14 4.64 -18.72
C TYR A 386 -23.60 4.74 -18.78
N LEU A 387 -22.89 4.00 -17.93
CA LEU A 387 -21.43 4.03 -17.93
C LEU A 387 -20.83 3.45 -19.22
N GLU A 388 -21.49 2.47 -19.84
CA GLU A 388 -21.12 1.92 -21.14
C GLU A 388 -21.29 2.98 -22.25
N GLU A 389 -22.36 3.76 -22.22
CA GLU A 389 -22.58 4.88 -23.17
C GLU A 389 -21.58 6.03 -22.94
N TYR A 390 -21.32 6.39 -21.68
CA TYR A 390 -20.31 7.39 -21.32
C TYR A 390 -18.91 7.01 -21.83
N HIS A 391 -18.56 5.72 -21.79
CA HIS A 391 -17.29 5.21 -22.30
C HIS A 391 -17.13 5.43 -23.82
N ASP A 392 -18.21 5.25 -24.59
CA ASP A 392 -18.15 5.34 -26.05
C ASP A 392 -18.00 6.79 -26.54
N ASP A 393 -18.57 7.77 -25.82
CA ASP A 393 -18.48 9.19 -26.15
C ASP A 393 -17.19 9.87 -25.63
N SER A 394 -16.48 9.28 -24.66
CA SER A 394 -15.35 9.91 -23.96
C SER A 394 -14.00 9.86 -24.71
N GLN A 395 -13.97 9.60 -26.03
CA GLN A 395 -12.76 9.52 -26.88
C GLN A 395 -11.60 8.68 -26.27
N ILE A 396 -11.91 7.66 -25.46
CA ILE A 396 -10.94 6.83 -24.72
C ILE A 396 -9.95 6.06 -25.64
N SER A 397 -10.19 6.04 -26.96
CA SER A 397 -9.39 5.29 -27.95
C SER A 397 -7.93 5.73 -28.12
N THR A 398 -7.50 6.88 -27.59
CA THR A 398 -6.12 7.40 -27.77
C THR A 398 -5.13 7.01 -26.68
N CYS A 399 -5.54 6.31 -25.61
CA CYS A 399 -4.64 5.98 -24.50
C CYS A 399 -3.80 4.70 -24.72
N ALA A 400 -4.21 3.82 -25.64
CA ALA A 400 -3.60 2.51 -25.88
C ALA A 400 -2.16 2.59 -26.43
N GLU A 401 -1.82 3.63 -27.20
CA GLU A 401 -0.51 3.77 -27.84
C GLU A 401 0.56 4.37 -26.90
N MET A 402 0.19 4.83 -25.69
CA MET A 402 1.09 5.49 -24.72
C MET A 402 1.32 4.68 -23.43
N CYS A 403 1.07 3.38 -23.44
CA CYS A 403 1.10 2.51 -22.26
C CYS A 403 2.36 2.64 -21.38
N ALA A 404 3.55 2.67 -21.98
CA ALA A 404 4.80 2.84 -21.23
C ALA A 404 4.98 4.27 -20.67
N ALA A 405 4.43 5.29 -21.33
CA ALA A 405 4.46 6.66 -20.83
C ALA A 405 3.53 6.84 -19.63
N VAL A 406 2.33 6.25 -19.68
CA VAL A 406 1.36 6.27 -18.58
C VAL A 406 1.93 5.59 -17.32
N VAL A 407 2.55 4.42 -17.47
CA VAL A 407 3.15 3.72 -16.32
C VAL A 407 4.33 4.52 -15.75
N ARG A 408 5.17 5.13 -16.59
CA ARG A 408 6.26 6.01 -16.13
C ARG A 408 5.74 7.23 -15.38
N PHE A 409 4.72 7.91 -15.92
CA PHE A 409 4.09 9.04 -15.24
C PHE A 409 3.51 8.63 -13.88
N CYS A 410 2.85 7.46 -13.79
CA CYS A 410 2.38 6.93 -12.52
C CYS A 410 3.53 6.67 -11.54
N LEU A 411 4.67 6.13 -11.99
CA LEU A 411 5.86 5.93 -11.14
C LEU A 411 6.41 7.26 -10.61
N GLU A 412 6.55 8.27 -11.47
CA GLU A 412 7.04 9.60 -11.11
C GLU A 412 6.13 10.25 -10.06
N MET A 413 4.82 10.22 -10.27
CA MET A 413 3.86 10.80 -9.32
C MET A 413 3.85 10.07 -7.97
N GLU A 414 3.98 8.74 -7.97
CA GLU A 414 4.06 7.96 -6.73
C GLU A 414 5.38 8.18 -5.97
N GLU A 415 6.48 8.46 -6.68
CA GLU A 415 7.75 8.87 -6.06
C GLU A 415 7.67 10.26 -5.44
N GLU A 416 7.07 11.22 -6.15
CA GLU A 416 6.84 12.57 -5.63
C GLU A 416 5.95 12.53 -4.38
N LEU A 417 4.84 11.79 -4.44
CA LEU A 417 3.94 11.61 -3.30
C LEU A 417 4.67 11.01 -2.11
N GLN A 418 5.42 9.92 -2.31
CA GLN A 418 6.18 9.30 -1.24
C GLN A 418 7.21 10.25 -0.62
N SER A 419 7.88 11.07 -1.43
CA SER A 419 8.86 12.06 -0.97
C SER A 419 8.20 13.15 -0.11
N LYS A 420 7.11 13.76 -0.59
CA LYS A 420 6.33 14.76 0.15
C LYS A 420 5.76 14.20 1.44
N TRP A 421 5.25 12.97 1.37
CA TRP A 421 4.68 12.28 2.51
C TRP A 421 5.72 12.04 3.61
N LYS A 422 6.96 11.65 3.24
CA LYS A 422 8.06 11.45 4.20
C LYS A 422 8.43 12.72 4.95
N ILE A 423 8.46 13.86 4.27
CA ILE A 423 8.74 15.16 4.91
C ILE A 423 7.65 15.45 5.96
N ARG A 424 6.38 15.22 5.62
CA ARG A 424 5.23 15.41 6.52
C ARG A 424 5.25 14.48 7.73
N VAL A 425 5.51 13.18 7.53
CA VAL A 425 5.55 12.18 8.61
C VAL A 425 6.69 12.49 9.59
N ARG A 426 7.88 12.89 9.11
CA ARG A 426 9.02 13.28 9.98
C ARG A 426 8.74 14.50 10.86
N LEU A 427 7.79 15.35 10.48
CA LEU A 427 7.41 16.55 11.22
C LEU A 427 6.21 16.32 12.16
N SER A 428 5.54 15.18 12.08
CA SER A 428 4.38 14.85 12.92
C SER A 428 4.83 14.12 14.19
N THR A 429 4.52 14.67 15.35
CA THR A 429 4.80 14.08 16.67
C THR A 429 3.61 13.29 17.24
N ALA A 430 2.54 13.09 16.47
CA ALA A 430 1.30 12.46 16.93
C ALA A 430 1.15 11.00 16.47
N ASP A 431 0.61 10.17 17.38
CA ASP A 431 0.46 8.70 17.34
C ASP A 431 -0.48 8.12 16.26
N THR A 432 -0.90 8.88 15.25
CA THR A 432 -1.79 8.38 14.19
C THR A 432 -0.97 8.02 12.96
N LEU A 433 -0.87 6.71 12.67
CA LEU A 433 -0.11 6.07 11.59
C LEU A 433 -0.49 6.61 10.20
N PRO A 434 0.22 7.59 9.61
CA PRO A 434 0.03 7.96 8.22
C PRO A 434 1.10 7.21 7.44
N VAL A 435 1.22 5.90 7.63
CA VAL A 435 2.23 5.07 6.93
C VAL A 435 1.63 4.32 5.75
N SER A 436 0.29 4.34 5.66
CA SER A 436 -0.51 3.75 4.60
C SER A 436 -0.06 4.16 3.21
N THR A 437 0.14 5.45 2.97
CA THR A 437 0.57 5.97 1.68
C THR A 437 1.94 5.41 1.27
N ILE A 438 2.90 5.31 2.20
CA ILE A 438 4.25 4.78 1.93
C ILE A 438 4.16 3.31 1.49
N ILE A 439 3.35 2.52 2.20
CA ILE A 439 3.14 1.10 1.91
C ILE A 439 2.44 0.93 0.56
N GLN A 440 1.36 1.69 0.33
CA GLN A 440 0.58 1.66 -0.91
C GLN A 440 1.41 2.07 -2.13
N SER A 441 2.13 3.20 -2.06
CA SER A 441 3.03 3.66 -3.12
C SER A 441 4.10 2.61 -3.43
N SER A 442 4.61 1.92 -2.41
CA SER A 442 5.57 0.82 -2.61
C SER A 442 4.96 -0.38 -3.35
N LEU A 443 3.69 -0.69 -3.10
CA LEU A 443 2.96 -1.74 -3.82
C LEU A 443 2.70 -1.34 -5.28
N ILE A 444 2.17 -0.13 -5.50
CA ILE A 444 1.84 0.42 -6.82
C ILE A 444 3.09 0.45 -7.69
N LYS A 445 4.21 0.99 -7.19
CA LYS A 445 5.46 1.07 -7.95
C LYS A 445 6.00 -0.30 -8.35
N LYS A 446 5.98 -1.28 -7.43
CA LYS A 446 6.38 -2.66 -7.76
C LYS A 446 5.52 -3.25 -8.87
N PHE A 447 4.22 -2.99 -8.81
CA PHE A 447 3.28 -3.50 -9.79
C PHE A 447 3.48 -2.85 -11.18
N ALA A 448 3.62 -1.52 -11.22
CA ALA A 448 4.00 -0.76 -12.40
C ALA A 448 5.30 -1.29 -13.04
N LEU A 449 6.36 -1.48 -12.25
CA LEU A 449 7.63 -2.05 -12.73
C LEU A 449 7.48 -3.48 -13.28
N SER A 450 6.64 -4.31 -12.65
CA SER A 450 6.38 -5.68 -13.13
C SER A 450 5.70 -5.71 -14.49
N ILE A 451 4.91 -4.69 -14.81
CA ILE A 451 4.27 -4.54 -16.11
C ILE A 451 5.29 -4.03 -17.15
N CYS A 452 6.07 -3.00 -16.83
CA CYS A 452 7.14 -2.50 -17.71
C CYS A 452 8.15 -3.58 -18.10
N GLY A 453 8.55 -4.44 -17.15
CA GLY A 453 9.55 -5.49 -17.41
C GLY A 453 9.05 -6.67 -18.24
N ARG A 454 7.74 -6.77 -18.51
CA ARG A 454 7.14 -7.93 -19.18
C ARG A 454 6.99 -7.77 -20.70
N GLY A 455 7.28 -6.59 -21.25
CA GLY A 455 7.29 -6.32 -22.70
C GLY A 455 5.97 -6.57 -23.43
N GLY A 456 4.87 -6.81 -22.72
CA GLY A 456 3.55 -7.07 -23.30
C GLY A 456 2.72 -5.79 -23.43
N GLU A 457 1.83 -5.76 -24.41
CA GLU A 457 0.82 -4.70 -24.56
C GLU A 457 -0.05 -4.61 -23.31
N ILE A 458 -0.11 -3.43 -22.71
CA ILE A 458 -1.00 -3.14 -21.59
C ILE A 458 -2.39 -2.92 -22.18
N GLY A 459 -3.39 -3.67 -21.70
CA GLY A 459 -4.77 -3.44 -22.12
C GLY A 459 -5.25 -2.05 -21.71
N VAL A 460 -6.14 -1.45 -22.50
CA VAL A 460 -6.75 -0.12 -22.25
C VAL A 460 -7.19 0.07 -20.79
N PRO A 461 -7.86 -0.88 -20.11
CA PRO A 461 -8.31 -0.67 -18.73
C PRO A 461 -7.16 -0.59 -17.72
N SER A 462 -6.07 -1.31 -17.97
CA SER A 462 -4.87 -1.24 -17.14
C SER A 462 -4.18 0.12 -17.29
N ALA A 463 -4.13 0.68 -18.51
CA ALA A 463 -3.62 2.03 -18.74
C ALA A 463 -4.48 3.08 -18.02
N VAL A 464 -5.80 3.00 -18.17
CA VAL A 464 -6.75 3.92 -17.51
C VAL A 464 -6.63 3.86 -15.98
N ALA A 465 -6.47 2.66 -15.41
CA ALA A 465 -6.24 2.50 -13.98
C ALA A 465 -4.95 3.19 -13.52
N PHE A 466 -3.85 3.12 -14.28
CA PHE A 466 -2.62 3.86 -13.96
C PHE A 466 -2.77 5.38 -14.08
N VAL A 467 -3.57 5.87 -15.05
CA VAL A 467 -3.92 7.30 -15.12
C VAL A 467 -4.69 7.74 -13.88
N CYS A 468 -5.71 6.96 -13.49
CA CYS A 468 -6.48 7.21 -12.27
C CYS A 468 -5.58 7.25 -11.03
N ILE A 469 -4.67 6.28 -10.88
CA ILE A 469 -3.70 6.27 -9.78
C ILE A 469 -2.82 7.53 -9.79
N ALA A 470 -2.27 7.89 -10.95
CA ALA A 470 -1.37 9.03 -11.08
C ALA A 470 -2.08 10.35 -10.75
N LYS A 471 -3.31 10.53 -11.21
CA LYS A 471 -4.12 11.73 -10.94
C LYS A 471 -4.55 11.85 -9.49
N GLU A 472 -4.81 10.73 -8.84
CA GLU A 472 -5.10 10.72 -7.41
C GLU A 472 -3.84 10.98 -6.56
N ALA A 473 -2.67 10.49 -7.01
CA ALA A 473 -1.40 10.83 -6.39
C ALA A 473 -1.06 12.32 -6.56
N GLU A 474 -1.34 12.90 -7.74
CA GLU A 474 -1.22 14.34 -8.01
C GLU A 474 -2.11 15.17 -7.07
N LEU A 475 -3.37 14.75 -6.90
CA LEU A 475 -4.31 15.38 -5.97
C LEU A 475 -3.80 15.36 -4.53
N MET A 476 -3.30 14.21 -4.07
CA MET A 476 -2.70 14.11 -2.75
C MET A 476 -1.48 15.03 -2.63
N CYS A 477 -0.57 15.03 -3.59
CA CYS A 477 0.59 15.93 -3.60
C CYS A 477 0.18 17.40 -3.45
N GLU A 478 -0.88 17.81 -4.16
CA GLU A 478 -1.34 19.20 -4.16
C GLU A 478 -2.05 19.58 -2.86
N LEU A 479 -2.90 18.68 -2.32
CA LEU A 479 -3.48 18.85 -0.98
C LEU A 479 -2.38 19.03 0.07
N LEU A 480 -1.33 18.20 0.00
CA LEU A 480 -0.20 18.33 0.91
C LEU A 480 0.54 19.65 0.70
N ASN A 481 0.78 20.10 -0.54
CA ASN A 481 1.41 21.40 -0.80
C ASN A 481 0.64 22.55 -0.12
N HIS A 482 -0.68 22.50 -0.11
CA HIS A 482 -1.55 23.52 0.47
C HIS A 482 -1.90 23.34 1.95
N GLY A 483 -1.22 22.43 2.66
CA GLY A 483 -1.36 22.31 4.12
C GLY A 483 -2.28 21.21 4.63
N ALA A 484 -2.88 20.38 3.75
CA ALA A 484 -3.76 19.30 4.18
C ALA A 484 -3.03 18.32 5.11
N LYS A 485 -3.69 17.86 6.18
CA LYS A 485 -3.12 16.84 7.05
C LYS A 485 -3.22 15.47 6.38
N PRO A 486 -2.36 14.49 6.72
CA PRO A 486 -2.53 13.11 6.27
C PRO A 486 -3.89 12.50 6.61
N SER A 487 -4.53 12.96 7.69
CA SER A 487 -5.86 12.53 8.12
C SER A 487 -7.02 13.21 7.38
N ASP A 488 -6.73 14.07 6.39
CA ASP A 488 -7.76 14.74 5.60
C ASP A 488 -8.60 13.73 4.80
N ASP A 489 -9.93 13.91 4.78
CA ASP A 489 -10.87 12.99 4.13
C ASP A 489 -10.55 12.76 2.66
N ILE A 490 -10.16 13.81 1.92
CA ILE A 490 -9.84 13.68 0.50
C ILE A 490 -8.57 12.86 0.33
N VAL A 491 -7.58 13.08 1.20
CA VAL A 491 -6.31 12.36 1.20
C VAL A 491 -6.53 10.87 1.51
N GLN A 492 -7.38 10.55 2.48
CA GLN A 492 -7.75 9.17 2.80
C GLN A 492 -8.56 8.52 1.67
N GLN A 493 -9.51 9.25 1.09
CA GLN A 493 -10.29 8.78 -0.05
C GLN A 493 -9.39 8.47 -1.27
N SER A 494 -8.48 9.39 -1.64
CA SER A 494 -7.50 9.17 -2.71
C SER A 494 -6.63 7.94 -2.46
N SER A 495 -6.26 7.68 -1.20
CA SER A 495 -5.51 6.48 -0.83
C SER A 495 -6.29 5.20 -1.11
N VAL A 496 -7.59 5.15 -0.78
CA VAL A 496 -8.45 3.99 -1.08
C VAL A 496 -8.66 3.82 -2.58
N ILE A 497 -8.88 4.92 -3.30
CA ILE A 497 -9.05 4.92 -4.75
C ILE A 497 -7.83 4.31 -5.45
N ARG A 498 -6.62 4.77 -5.13
CA ARG A 498 -5.39 4.28 -5.78
C ARG A 498 -5.22 2.77 -5.60
N VAL A 499 -5.49 2.26 -4.42
CA VAL A 499 -5.41 0.80 -4.14
C VAL A 499 -6.53 0.04 -4.86
N CYS A 500 -7.74 0.60 -4.93
CA CYS A 500 -8.87 -0.02 -5.65
C CYS A 500 -8.59 -0.11 -7.15
N ALA A 501 -8.12 0.99 -7.76
CA ALA A 501 -7.67 1.02 -9.15
C ALA A 501 -6.58 -0.03 -9.40
N LEU A 502 -5.58 -0.14 -8.51
CA LEU A 502 -4.54 -1.16 -8.60
C LEU A 502 -5.11 -2.60 -8.60
N GLY A 503 -6.07 -2.89 -7.72
CA GLY A 503 -6.72 -4.21 -7.66
C GLY A 503 -7.46 -4.59 -8.93
N LEU A 504 -8.03 -3.59 -9.61
CA LEU A 504 -8.72 -3.76 -10.88
C LEU A 504 -7.76 -4.00 -12.05
N VAL A 505 -6.53 -3.44 -12.03
CA VAL A 505 -5.51 -3.70 -13.08
C VAL A 505 -5.28 -5.20 -13.28
N ASN A 506 -5.27 -5.98 -12.19
CA ASN A 506 -5.04 -7.43 -12.23
C ASN A 506 -6.18 -8.22 -12.87
N HIS A 507 -7.42 -7.73 -12.76
CA HIS A 507 -8.62 -8.46 -13.16
C HIS A 507 -9.00 -8.27 -14.64
N LEU A 508 -8.51 -7.22 -15.27
CA LEU A 508 -8.96 -6.80 -16.61
C LEU A 508 -8.26 -7.55 -17.76
N ARG A 509 -7.53 -8.63 -17.45
CA ARG A 509 -7.00 -9.57 -18.46
C ARG A 509 -8.12 -10.48 -18.96
N GLY A 510 -8.94 -9.98 -19.87
CA GLY A 510 -9.82 -10.83 -20.71
C GLY A 510 -11.27 -10.39 -20.84
N HIS A 511 -11.80 -9.51 -19.98
CA HIS A 511 -13.13 -8.91 -20.10
C HIS A 511 -13.03 -7.39 -19.88
N GLN A 512 -13.70 -6.62 -20.74
CA GLN A 512 -13.69 -5.15 -20.76
C GLN A 512 -15.05 -4.65 -20.25
N PRO A 513 -15.27 -4.47 -18.93
CA PRO A 513 -16.44 -3.74 -18.48
C PRO A 513 -16.20 -2.26 -18.77
N ALA A 514 -16.72 -1.76 -19.89
CA ALA A 514 -16.69 -0.33 -20.24
C ALA A 514 -17.16 0.56 -19.08
N ALA A 515 -18.10 0.05 -18.27
CA ALA A 515 -18.56 0.68 -17.04
C ALA A 515 -17.43 1.00 -16.03
N LEU A 516 -16.47 0.09 -15.87
CA LEU A 516 -15.35 0.29 -14.96
C LEU A 516 -14.36 1.33 -15.48
N VAL A 517 -14.09 1.29 -16.80
CA VAL A 517 -13.21 2.24 -17.46
C VAL A 517 -13.78 3.65 -17.33
N ALA A 518 -15.09 3.81 -17.61
CA ALA A 518 -15.81 5.07 -17.41
C ALA A 518 -15.70 5.61 -15.98
N ALA A 519 -15.90 4.75 -14.96
CA ALA A 519 -15.79 5.15 -13.56
C ALA A 519 -14.38 5.68 -13.21
N MET A 520 -13.33 5.00 -13.66
CA MET A 520 -11.93 5.42 -13.42
C MET A 520 -11.58 6.71 -14.17
N VAL A 521 -12.06 6.89 -15.40
CA VAL A 521 -11.87 8.13 -16.18
C VAL A 521 -12.58 9.31 -15.51
N GLY A 522 -13.86 9.14 -15.16
CA GLY A 522 -14.63 10.17 -14.46
C GLY A 522 -13.94 10.59 -13.16
N MET A 523 -13.46 9.63 -12.38
CA MET A 523 -12.72 9.89 -11.15
C MET A 523 -11.41 10.66 -11.38
N ALA A 524 -10.62 10.27 -12.39
CA ALA A 524 -9.38 10.97 -12.75
C ALA A 524 -9.64 12.41 -13.21
N ASN A 525 -10.74 12.65 -13.93
CA ASN A 525 -11.16 13.98 -14.36
C ASN A 525 -11.54 14.87 -13.16
N GLU A 526 -12.32 14.34 -12.20
CA GLU A 526 -12.68 15.11 -11.01
C GLU A 526 -11.46 15.39 -10.11
N ALA A 527 -10.52 14.45 -9.98
CA ALA A 527 -9.26 14.69 -9.27
C ALA A 527 -8.43 15.80 -9.94
N THR A 528 -8.38 15.81 -11.27
CA THR A 528 -7.71 16.86 -12.06
C THR A 528 -8.36 18.22 -11.85
N LYS A 529 -9.69 18.31 -11.86
CA LYS A 529 -10.42 19.56 -11.60
C LYS A 529 -10.10 20.14 -10.22
N MET A 530 -10.08 19.29 -9.18
CA MET A 530 -9.72 19.70 -7.82
C MET A 530 -8.27 20.19 -7.74
N CYS A 531 -7.33 19.49 -8.39
CA CYS A 531 -5.93 19.91 -8.53
C CYS A 531 -5.81 21.28 -9.19
N ASP A 532 -6.41 21.45 -10.37
CA ASP A 532 -6.29 22.68 -11.16
C ASP A 532 -6.91 23.87 -10.45
N TRP A 533 -7.99 23.65 -9.70
CA TRP A 533 -8.56 24.67 -8.83
C TRP A 533 -7.60 25.08 -7.73
N MET A 534 -6.99 24.14 -7.00
CA MET A 534 -6.01 24.46 -5.94
C MET A 534 -4.81 25.22 -6.48
N LYS A 535 -4.27 24.78 -7.63
CA LYS A 535 -3.15 25.46 -8.30
C LYS A 535 -3.51 26.89 -8.72
N ARG A 536 -4.74 27.11 -9.20
CA ARG A 536 -5.21 28.42 -9.66
C ARG A 536 -5.49 29.36 -8.50
N GLU A 537 -6.18 28.88 -7.46
CA GLU A 537 -6.60 29.69 -6.32
C GLU A 537 -5.53 29.82 -5.23
N SER A 538 -4.49 28.98 -5.29
CA SER A 538 -3.42 28.84 -4.28
C SER A 538 -3.98 28.60 -2.87
N LYS A 539 -5.08 27.84 -2.77
CA LYS A 539 -5.83 27.59 -1.54
C LYS A 539 -6.12 26.12 -1.38
N LEU A 540 -6.15 25.68 -0.12
CA LEU A 540 -6.62 24.34 0.23
C LEU A 540 -8.14 24.23 -0.03
N VAL A 541 -8.57 23.13 -0.63
CA VAL A 541 -10.00 22.81 -0.76
C VAL A 541 -10.60 22.69 0.63
N THR A 542 -11.64 23.48 0.91
CA THR A 542 -12.41 23.40 2.15
C THR A 542 -13.90 23.31 1.81
N PHE A 543 -14.55 22.29 2.36
CA PHE A 543 -15.98 22.08 2.18
C PHE A 543 -16.72 22.76 3.33
N SER A 544 -17.11 24.01 3.09
CA SER A 544 -17.95 24.82 3.99
C SER A 544 -19.27 25.13 3.29
N LEU A 545 -20.31 25.54 4.02
CA LEU A 545 -21.60 25.99 3.47
C LEU A 545 -21.47 27.11 2.41
N SER A 546 -20.32 27.79 2.33
CA SER A 546 -19.98 28.82 1.35
C SER A 546 -18.87 28.41 0.35
N GLY A 547 -18.54 27.12 0.26
CA GLY A 547 -17.53 26.61 -0.66
C GLY A 547 -18.01 26.59 -2.12
N PRO A 548 -17.12 26.39 -3.11
CA PRO A 548 -17.52 26.27 -4.51
C PRO A 548 -18.35 25.00 -4.69
N CYS A 549 -19.63 25.13 -5.07
CA CYS A 549 -20.54 23.98 -5.27
C CYS A 549 -19.91 22.89 -6.14
N GLU A 550 -19.18 23.28 -7.19
CA GLU A 550 -18.51 22.37 -8.14
C GLU A 550 -17.49 21.41 -7.50
N LEU A 551 -16.77 21.82 -6.43
CA LEU A 551 -15.77 20.96 -5.79
C LEU A 551 -16.40 19.92 -4.86
N GLU A 552 -17.49 20.28 -4.17
CA GLU A 552 -18.28 19.30 -3.39
C GLU A 552 -18.83 18.22 -4.33
N GLU A 553 -19.26 18.67 -5.50
CA GLU A 553 -19.75 17.86 -6.58
C GLU A 553 -18.64 16.92 -7.15
N CYS A 554 -17.39 17.39 -7.27
CA CYS A 554 -16.22 16.55 -7.58
C CYS A 554 -16.00 15.47 -6.50
N ARG A 555 -16.07 15.86 -5.22
CA ARG A 555 -15.92 14.94 -4.08
C ARG A 555 -16.99 13.84 -4.13
N LEU A 556 -18.25 14.22 -4.33
CA LEU A 556 -19.38 13.28 -4.39
C LEU A 556 -19.24 12.28 -5.54
N ILE A 557 -18.88 12.75 -6.75
CA ILE A 557 -18.65 11.85 -7.90
C ILE A 557 -17.55 10.84 -7.56
N ARG A 558 -16.43 11.29 -6.98
CA ARG A 558 -15.34 10.39 -6.59
C ARG A 558 -15.79 9.36 -5.55
N ILE A 559 -16.66 9.72 -4.61
CA ILE A 559 -17.22 8.79 -3.61
C ILE A 559 -18.07 7.72 -4.32
N LYS A 560 -19.00 8.14 -5.18
CA LYS A 560 -19.91 7.20 -5.86
C LYS A 560 -19.21 6.34 -6.90
N ALA A 561 -18.22 6.88 -7.62
CA ALA A 561 -17.39 6.10 -8.53
C ALA A 561 -16.55 5.06 -7.77
N LEU A 562 -16.06 5.39 -6.57
CA LEU A 562 -15.36 4.44 -5.71
C LEU A 562 -16.28 3.30 -5.24
N ASP A 563 -17.54 3.58 -4.92
CA ASP A 563 -18.53 2.54 -4.56
C ASP A 563 -18.73 1.54 -5.71
N VAL A 564 -18.78 2.05 -6.94
CA VAL A 564 -18.86 1.24 -8.16
C VAL A 564 -17.62 0.37 -8.34
N MET A 565 -16.43 0.97 -8.29
CA MET A 565 -15.16 0.25 -8.43
C MET A 565 -15.01 -0.84 -7.37
N THR A 566 -15.36 -0.53 -6.13
CA THR A 566 -15.27 -1.46 -4.99
C THR A 566 -16.27 -2.61 -5.15
N SER A 567 -17.49 -2.33 -5.61
CA SER A 567 -18.52 -3.35 -5.85
C SER A 567 -18.09 -4.33 -6.94
N ILE A 568 -17.58 -3.81 -8.07
CA ILE A 568 -17.05 -4.62 -9.18
C ILE A 568 -15.87 -5.47 -8.71
N LEU A 569 -14.90 -4.87 -8.02
CA LEU A 569 -13.73 -5.56 -7.48
C LEU A 569 -14.15 -6.70 -6.54
N HIS A 570 -15.11 -6.42 -5.65
CA HIS A 570 -15.63 -7.40 -4.72
C HIS A 570 -16.36 -8.56 -5.43
N GLU A 571 -17.23 -8.29 -6.40
CA GLU A 571 -17.95 -9.33 -7.17
C GLU A 571 -16.98 -10.30 -7.85
N HIS A 572 -15.86 -9.79 -8.37
CA HIS A 572 -14.83 -10.62 -9.00
C HIS A 572 -14.01 -11.43 -8.01
N SER A 573 -13.64 -10.85 -6.86
CA SER A 573 -12.86 -11.56 -5.84
C SER A 573 -13.71 -12.61 -5.11
N PHE A 574 -14.97 -12.30 -4.81
CA PHE A 574 -15.86 -13.15 -4.02
C PHE A 574 -17.15 -13.47 -4.80
N PRO A 575 -17.05 -14.28 -5.87
CA PRO A 575 -18.21 -14.60 -6.69
C PRO A 575 -19.24 -15.39 -5.89
N SER A 576 -20.52 -15.05 -6.08
CA SER A 576 -21.64 -15.77 -5.46
C SER A 576 -21.64 -17.24 -5.89
N SER A 577 -22.25 -18.11 -5.08
CA SER A 577 -22.40 -19.55 -5.39
C SER A 577 -23.06 -19.81 -6.75
N LYS A 578 -23.92 -18.89 -7.21
CA LYS A 578 -24.57 -18.95 -8.53
C LYS A 578 -23.57 -18.72 -9.67
N MET A 579 -22.67 -17.75 -9.54
CA MET A 579 -21.61 -17.47 -10.53
C MET A 579 -20.46 -18.49 -10.50
N ARG A 580 -20.22 -19.13 -9.35
CA ARG A 580 -19.18 -20.14 -9.19
C ARG A 580 -19.44 -21.39 -10.06
N ASN A 581 -20.71 -21.72 -10.31
CA ASN A 581 -21.11 -22.81 -11.19
C ASN A 581 -20.96 -22.47 -12.69
N ASP A 582 -21.12 -21.19 -13.06
CA ASP A 582 -20.96 -20.74 -14.44
C ASP A 582 -19.47 -20.57 -14.82
N ALA A 583 -18.61 -20.19 -13.86
CA ALA A 583 -17.17 -20.08 -14.07
C ALA A 583 -16.48 -21.45 -14.26
N MET A 584 -16.94 -22.50 -13.57
CA MET A 584 -16.43 -23.87 -13.78
C MET A 584 -16.88 -24.50 -15.11
N ALA A 585 -17.74 -23.83 -15.89
CA ALA A 585 -18.08 -24.26 -17.24
C ALA A 585 -17.10 -23.71 -18.31
N TYR A 586 -16.17 -22.83 -17.93
CA TYR A 586 -15.24 -22.15 -18.84
C TYR A 586 -13.76 -22.16 -18.41
N GLU A 587 -13.40 -22.83 -17.31
CA GLU A 587 -12.03 -23.31 -17.04
C GLU A 587 -11.91 -24.78 -17.47
#